data_AF-A0A822EGW9-F1
#
_entry.id   AF-A0A822EGW9-F1
#
_cell.length_a   1.000
_cell.length_b   1.000
_cell.length_c   1.000
_cell.angle_alpha   90.00
_cell.angle_beta   90.00
_cell.angle_gamma   90.00
#
_symmetry.space_group_name_H-M   'P 1'
#
loop_
_entity.id
_entity.type
_entity.pdbx_description
1 polymer ?
#
loop_
_entity_poly.entity_id
_entity_poly.type
_entity_poly.pdbx_seq_one_letter_code
_entity_poly.pdbx_strand_id
1 'polypeptide(L)' 'MSDSACTIRTRKFKSNRLLCRRQMVVDVLHPDRASLSKKEIREKVAQLYKTTSDLVFCYGFNRNFGG' A
#
# COMPACT_ATOMS: atom_id res chain seq x y z
N MET A 1 -7.02 5.82 -22.70
CA MET A 1 -6.30 4.89 -21.82
C MET A 1 -6.72 5.20 -20.41
N SER A 2 -7.73 4.50 -19.90
CA SER A 2 -8.15 4.66 -18.51
C SER A 2 -7.02 4.17 -17.62
N ASP A 3 -6.41 5.07 -16.86
CA ASP A 3 -5.58 4.72 -15.71
C ASP A 3 -6.45 3.82 -14.82
N SER A 4 -6.28 2.50 -14.92
CA SER A 4 -7.04 1.55 -14.11
C SER A 4 -6.77 1.92 -12.65
N ALA A 5 -7.77 2.50 -12.00
CA ALA A 5 -7.62 3.21 -10.74
C ALA A 5 -7.20 2.23 -9.64
N CYS A 6 -5.88 2.09 -9.45
CA CYS A 6 -5.39 1.28 -8.34
C CYS A 6 -5.76 1.99 -7.03
N THR A 7 -6.58 1.30 -6.24
CA THR A 7 -7.10 1.78 -4.97
C THR A 7 -6.37 1.05 -3.85
N ILE A 8 -5.88 1.82 -2.89
CA ILE A 8 -5.26 1.28 -1.68
C ILE A 8 -6.23 1.42 -0.53
N ARG A 9 -6.47 0.32 0.18
CA ARG A 9 -7.21 0.29 1.44
C ARG A 9 -6.28 -0.14 2.57
N THR A 10 -6.47 0.43 3.75
CA THR A 10 -5.68 0.07 4.93
C THR A 10 -6.59 -0.46 6.01
N ARG A 11 -6.12 -1.51 6.69
CA ARG A 11 -6.85 -2.16 7.77
C ARG A 11 -5.90 -2.53 8.91
N LYS A 12 -6.47 -2.87 10.07
CA LYS A 12 -5.71 -3.14 11.31
C LYS A 12 -4.66 -2.06 11.61
N PHE A 13 -5.06 -0.80 11.46
CA PHE A 13 -4.19 0.34 11.64
C PHE A 13 -3.87 0.54 13.13
N LYS A 14 -2.59 0.56 13.49
CA LYS A 14 -2.08 0.76 14.84
C LYS A 14 -0.97 1.80 14.84
N SER A 15 -1.13 2.85 15.64
CA SER A 15 -0.04 3.77 15.94
C SER A 15 0.81 3.19 17.07
N ASN A 16 2.02 2.72 16.77
CA ASN A 16 2.92 2.14 17.77
C ASN A 16 4.00 3.16 18.17
N ARG A 17 3.77 3.84 19.31
CA ARG A 17 4.67 4.86 19.84
C ARG A 17 5.99 4.29 20.37
N LEU A 18 6.02 3.03 20.83
CA LEU A 18 7.25 2.39 21.34
C LEU A 18 8.33 2.24 20.27
N LEU A 19 7.90 2.03 19.02
CA LEU A 19 8.78 1.89 17.86
C LEU A 19 8.72 3.10 16.93
N CYS A 20 8.09 4.20 17.37
CA CYS A 20 7.91 5.41 16.58
C CYS A 20 7.36 5.17 15.16
N ARG A 21 6.47 4.18 14.97
CA ARG A 21 5.97 3.80 13.64
C ARG A 21 4.49 3.47 13.63
N ARG A 22 3.89 3.61 12.44
CA ARG A 22 2.51 3.20 12.16
C ARG A 22 2.54 1.81 11.54
N GLN A 23 1.82 0.87 12.12
CA GLN A 23 1.69 -0.50 11.64
C GLN A 23 0.30 -0.66 11.04
N MET A 24 0.20 -1.22 9.84
CA MET A 24 -1.07 -1.44 9.17
C MET A 24 -0.94 -2.57 8.16
N VAL A 25 -2.06 -3.17 7.80
CA VAL A 25 -2.17 -4.09 6.66
C VAL A 25 -2.70 -3.29 5.48
N VAL A 26 -2.08 -3.49 4.32
CA VAL A 26 -2.39 -2.78 3.08
C VAL A 26 -3.05 -3.76 2.10
N ASP A 27 -4.27 -3.47 1.72
CA ASP A 27 -4.98 -4.19 0.67
C ASP A 27 -4.90 -3.37 -0.63
N VAL A 28 -4.49 -4.02 -1.71
CA VAL A 28 -4.23 -3.37 -3.00
C VAL A 28 -5.25 -3.89 -4.00
N LEU A 29 -6.12 -3.01 -4.49
CA LEU A 29 -7.05 -3.32 -5.58
C LEU A 29 -6.55 -2.68 -6.86
N HIS A 30 -6.37 -3.48 -7.90
CA HIS A 30 -5.91 -3.05 -9.21
C HIS A 30 -6.64 -3.85 -10.32
N PRO A 31 -7.93 -3.55 -10.60
CA PRO A 31 -8.66 -4.26 -11.65
C PRO A 31 -7.97 -4.07 -13.01
N ASP A 32 -8.01 -5.11 -13.83
CA ASP A 32 -7.50 -5.12 -15.21
C ASP A 32 -6.01 -4.76 -15.37
N ARG A 33 -5.24 -4.75 -14.27
CA ARG A 33 -3.80 -4.48 -14.28
C ARG A 33 -3.04 -5.64 -13.63
N ALA A 34 -1.87 -5.91 -14.17
CA ALA A 34 -0.89 -6.77 -13.53
C ALA A 34 -0.45 -6.20 -12.17
N SER A 35 0.22 -7.03 -11.38
CA SER A 35 0.63 -6.64 -10.03
C SER A 35 1.55 -5.43 -10.02
N LEU A 36 1.30 -4.53 -9.08
CA LEU A 36 2.09 -3.31 -8.90
C LEU A 36 3.47 -3.61 -8.32
N SER A 37 4.41 -2.75 -8.65
CA SER A 37 5.72 -2.74 -8.01
C SER A 37 5.61 -2.24 -6.56
N LYS A 38 6.53 -2.67 -5.70
CA LYS A 38 6.61 -2.16 -4.30
C LYS A 38 6.85 -0.65 -4.25
N LYS A 39 7.50 -0.09 -5.27
CA LYS A 39 7.78 1.35 -5.37
C LYS A 39 6.49 2.16 -5.57
N GLU A 40 5.63 1.75 -6.49
CA GLU A 40 4.34 2.40 -6.74
C GLU A 40 3.42 2.33 -5.51
N ILE A 41 3.38 1.17 -4.83
CA ILE A 41 2.57 1.01 -3.60
C ILE A 41 3.07 1.94 -2.50
N ARG A 42 4.40 2.04 -2.34
CA ARG A 42 5.05 2.93 -1.38
C ARG A 42 4.67 4.39 -1.64
N GLU A 43 4.74 4.84 -2.89
CA GLU A 43 4.39 6.21 -3.29
C GLU A 43 2.93 6.53 -2.99
N LYS A 44 2.00 5.62 -3.32
CA LYS A 44 0.58 5.83 -3.04
C LYS A 44 0.24 5.84 -1.54
N VAL A 45 0.87 4.96 -0.74
CA VAL A 45 0.68 4.97 0.71
C VAL A 45 1.24 6.26 1.33
N ALA A 46 2.40 6.71 0.82
CA ALA A 46 3.02 7.97 1.24
C ALA A 46 2.10 9.17 0.92
N GLN A 47 1.51 9.21 -0.29
CA GLN A 47 0.55 10.23 -0.68
C GLN A 47 -0.71 10.22 0.20
N LEU A 48 -1.28 9.03 0.47
CA LEU A 48 -2.48 8.87 1.30
C LEU A 48 -2.30 9.45 2.71
N TYR A 49 -1.10 9.27 3.28
CA TYR A 49 -0.78 9.70 4.64
C TYR A 49 0.12 10.93 4.72
N LYS A 50 0.29 11.66 3.62
CA LYS A 50 1.07 12.90 3.55
C LYS A 50 2.47 12.74 4.15
N THR A 51 3.15 11.67 3.78
CA THR A 51 4.51 11.32 4.23
C THR A 51 5.42 11.17 3.02
N THR A 52 6.74 11.15 3.21
CA THR A 52 7.71 10.81 2.16
C THR A 52 7.74 9.29 1.94
N SER A 53 7.99 8.86 0.70
CA SER A 53 8.04 7.43 0.34
C SER A 53 9.16 6.69 1.07
N ASP A 54 10.27 7.36 1.39
CA ASP A 54 11.44 6.76 2.06
C ASP A 54 11.14 6.20 3.45
N LEU A 55 10.12 6.72 4.12
CA LEU A 55 9.70 6.27 5.45
C LEU A 55 8.72 5.09 5.41
N VAL A 56 8.28 4.68 4.21
CA VAL A 56 7.25 3.64 4.03
C VAL A 56 7.89 2.32 3.57
N PHE A 57 7.89 1.36 4.49
CA PHE A 57 8.39 0.00 4.24
C PHE A 57 7.23 -0.98 4.02
N CYS A 58 7.09 -1.47 2.79
CA CYS A 58 6.07 -2.44 2.42
C CYS A 58 6.68 -3.84 2.23
N TYR A 59 6.08 -4.86 2.85
CA TYR A 59 6.56 -6.25 2.80
C TYR A 59 5.38 -7.25 2.90
N GLY A 60 5.64 -8.52 2.58
CA GLY A 60 4.69 -9.61 2.80
C GLY A 60 3.47 -9.61 1.88
N PHE A 61 3.59 -9.11 0.65
CA PHE A 61 2.49 -9.15 -0.32
C PHE A 61 2.26 -10.55 -0.86
N ASN A 62 1.02 -11.03 -0.69
CA ASN A 62 0.49 -12.23 -1.33
C ASN A 62 -0.65 -11.83 -2.26
N ARG A 63 -0.78 -12.54 -3.39
CA ARG A 63 -1.83 -12.31 -4.39
C ARG A 63 -2.94 -13.32 -4.19
N ASN A 64 -4.18 -12.90 -4.41
CA ASN A 64 -5.31 -13.82 -4.43
C ASN A 64 -5.31 -14.59 -5.76
N PHE A 65 -5.73 -15.85 -5.71
CA PHE A 65 -5.91 -16.63 -6.92
C PHE A 65 -7.12 -16.08 -7.70
N GLY A 66 -6.95 -15.88 -9.02
CA GLY A 66 -7.98 -15.31 -9.88
C GLY A 66 -7.95 -13.78 -10.02
N GLY A 67 -7.02 -13.11 -9.35
CA GLY A 67 -6.94 -11.63 -9.29
C GLY A 67 -7.32 -11.12 -7.91
#